data_AF-S8BNL1-F1
#
_entry.id   AF-S8BNL1-F1
#
_cell.length_a   1.000
_cell.length_b   1.000
_cell.length_c   1.000
_cell.angle_alpha   90.00
_cell.angle_beta   90.00
_cell.angle_gamma   90.00
#
_symmetry.space_group_name_H-M   'P 1'
#
loop_
_entity.id
_entity.type
_entity.pdbx_description
1 polymer ?
#
loop_
_entity_poly.entity_id
_entity_poly.type
_entity_poly.pdbx_seq_one_letter_code
_entity_poly.pdbx_strand_id
1 'polypeptide(L)'
;MDGWTDGWIGEEEEIVAGVGQLDASAASEKLLLRVGLPRAFPTVDTPRGIDSWVHLKNLKQGARYEARVCWAATAPSDFWLSVHSTSGRNEDGSSELYLKISAIAAYYTTNATLMKTPEPVLVDIILDEFLLGALPRSLLNVGFFIVLMASVAWYLGIQIVKWIDAIATKESKTKVT
;
A
#
# COMPACT_ATOMS: atom_id res chain seq x y z
N MET A 1 53.52 -19.26 -4.60
CA MET A 1 53.28 -20.40 -3.70
C MET A 1 53.36 -19.78 -2.33
N ASP A 2 52.31 -19.10 -1.87
CA ASP A 2 50.96 -19.47 -1.46
C ASP A 2 50.14 -18.15 -1.43
N GLY A 3 48.84 -18.02 -1.70
CA GLY A 3 47.73 -18.96 -1.64
C GLY A 3 46.68 -18.41 -0.66
N TRP A 4 45.69 -17.68 -1.19
CA TRP A 4 44.32 -17.58 -0.63
C TRP A 4 44.13 -16.87 0.73
N THR A 5 43.67 -15.60 0.73
CA THR A 5 42.27 -15.21 1.04
C THR A 5 41.70 -15.77 2.33
N ASP A 6 41.89 -15.05 3.42
CA ASP A 6 40.97 -14.92 4.54
C ASP A 6 39.79 -14.03 4.10
N GLY A 7 38.96 -14.62 3.25
CA GLY A 7 37.57 -14.23 3.14
C GLY A 7 36.78 -14.81 4.31
N TRP A 8 35.73 -14.07 4.68
CA TRP A 8 34.51 -14.55 5.32
C TRP A 8 34.63 -14.96 6.80
N ILE A 9 34.48 -13.96 7.67
CA ILE A 9 33.59 -14.10 8.83
C ILE A 9 32.58 -12.94 8.73
N GLY A 10 31.68 -13.08 7.76
CA GLY A 10 30.37 -12.46 7.79
C GLY A 10 29.43 -13.46 8.43
N GLU A 11 29.60 -13.71 9.73
CA GLU A 11 28.68 -14.51 10.53
C GLU A 11 28.14 -13.59 11.62
N GLU A 12 26.81 -13.48 11.64
CA GLU A 12 25.95 -12.94 12.70
C GLU A 12 25.52 -11.45 12.66
N GLU A 13 25.53 -10.79 11.50
CA GLU A 13 24.59 -9.69 11.27
C GLU A 13 23.44 -10.18 10.37
N GLU A 14 22.19 -9.85 10.74
CA GLU A 14 20.98 -9.95 9.91
C GLU A 14 20.13 -11.25 9.99
N ILE A 15 19.55 -11.57 11.16
CA ILE A 15 18.27 -12.33 11.23
C ILE A 15 17.15 -11.48 11.85
N VAL A 16 17.35 -10.17 11.94
CA VAL A 16 16.27 -9.19 12.12
C VAL A 16 16.46 -8.16 11.01
N ALA A 17 16.00 -8.48 9.80
CA ALA A 17 16.08 -7.56 8.68
C ALA A 17 15.21 -6.33 9.01
N GLY A 18 15.86 -5.25 9.46
CA GLY A 18 15.28 -3.91 9.48
C GLY A 18 15.14 -3.45 8.04
N VAL A 19 13.93 -3.60 7.49
CA VAL A 19 13.63 -3.42 6.07
C VAL A 19 13.55 -1.94 5.69
N GLY A 20 13.31 -1.07 6.66
CA GLY A 20 13.33 0.37 6.48
C GLY A 20 12.37 1.09 7.42
N GLN A 21 12.15 2.37 7.13
CA GLN A 21 11.28 3.24 7.90
C GLN A 21 10.26 3.93 6.98
N LEU A 22 9.00 3.94 7.39
CA LEU A 22 7.94 4.73 6.76
C LEU A 22 7.62 5.93 7.66
N ASP A 23 7.81 7.14 7.15
CA ASP A 23 7.58 8.38 7.89
C ASP A 23 6.37 9.14 7.34
N ALA A 24 5.27 9.17 8.08
CA ALA A 24 4.03 9.82 7.68
C ALA A 24 4.10 11.37 7.60
N SER A 25 5.19 11.98 8.05
CA SER A 25 5.45 13.42 7.87
C SER A 25 6.12 13.76 6.54
N ALA A 26 6.80 12.78 5.90
CA ALA A 26 7.50 12.96 4.64
C ALA A 26 6.51 12.86 3.46
N ALA A 27 5.96 14.02 3.07
CA ALA A 27 5.09 14.23 1.91
C ALA A 27 3.74 13.46 1.91
N SER A 28 2.67 14.24 2.08
CA SER A 28 1.26 13.85 2.22
C SER A 28 0.63 13.06 1.05
N GLU A 29 1.37 12.64 0.02
CA GLU A 29 0.77 11.98 -1.15
C GLU A 29 1.09 10.49 -1.29
N LYS A 30 2.18 9.96 -0.72
CA LYS A 30 2.44 8.52 -0.77
C LYS A 30 3.44 8.04 0.27
N LEU A 31 2.96 7.36 1.30
CA LEU A 31 3.82 6.57 2.18
C LEU A 31 4.18 5.27 1.50
N LEU A 32 5.16 5.32 0.59
CA LEU A 32 5.63 4.16 -0.16
C LEU A 32 7.08 3.83 0.19
N LEU A 33 7.33 2.58 0.54
CA LEU A 33 8.66 2.02 0.74
C LEU A 33 8.86 0.89 -0.28
N ARG A 34 9.83 1.06 -1.18
CA ARG A 34 10.26 0.02 -2.12
C ARG A 34 11.42 -0.75 -1.53
N VAL A 35 11.27 -2.07 -1.38
CA VAL A 35 12.28 -2.90 -0.71
C VAL A 35 12.25 -4.34 -1.22
N GLY A 36 13.41 -5.01 -1.20
CA GLY A 36 13.52 -6.43 -1.45
C GLY A 36 13.29 -7.20 -0.15
N LEU A 37 12.15 -7.90 -0.03
CA LEU A 37 11.88 -8.74 1.13
C LEU A 37 12.54 -10.11 0.95
N PRO A 38 13.39 -10.56 1.90
CA PRO A 38 13.85 -11.93 1.91
C PRO A 38 12.67 -12.86 2.13
N ARG A 39 12.68 -14.01 1.45
CA ARG A 39 11.65 -15.05 1.59
C ARG A 39 12.32 -16.41 1.73
N ALA A 40 11.61 -17.37 2.32
CA ALA A 40 12.06 -18.76 2.38
C ALA A 40 10.90 -19.70 2.07
N PHE A 41 11.21 -20.95 1.73
CA PHE A 41 10.17 -21.98 1.71
C PHE A 41 9.71 -22.27 3.14
N PRO A 42 8.42 -22.57 3.35
CA PRO A 42 7.90 -22.87 4.68
C PRO A 42 8.57 -24.14 5.24
N THR A 43 9.05 -24.04 6.48
CA THR A 43 9.60 -25.17 7.25
C THR A 43 8.77 -25.41 8.50
N VAL A 44 9.06 -26.49 9.23
CA VAL A 44 8.36 -26.80 10.50
C VAL A 44 8.57 -25.69 11.53
N ASP A 45 9.79 -25.14 11.60
CA ASP A 45 10.17 -24.12 12.57
C ASP A 45 9.76 -22.71 12.13
N THR A 46 9.80 -22.43 10.82
CA THR A 46 9.43 -21.13 10.23
C THR A 46 8.35 -21.31 9.16
N PRO A 47 7.09 -21.59 9.55
CA PRO A 47 6.01 -21.84 8.58
C PRO A 47 5.62 -20.60 7.77
N ARG A 48 5.97 -19.39 8.26
CA ARG A 48 5.71 -18.10 7.59
C ARG A 48 6.94 -17.52 6.89
N GLY A 49 8.01 -18.29 6.78
CA GLY A 49 9.25 -17.86 6.12
C GLY A 49 10.04 -16.85 6.94
N ILE A 50 10.58 -15.84 6.28
CA ILE A 50 11.51 -14.87 6.88
C ILE A 50 10.72 -13.63 7.31
N ASP A 51 11.04 -13.15 8.51
CA ASP A 51 10.45 -11.96 9.10
C ASP A 51 11.24 -10.70 8.76
N SER A 52 10.50 -9.64 8.46
CA SER A 52 10.99 -8.33 8.04
C SER A 52 10.29 -7.25 8.83
N TRP A 53 11.04 -6.27 9.35
CA TRP A 53 10.50 -5.26 10.26
C TRP A 53 10.61 -3.86 9.65
N VAL A 54 9.49 -3.14 9.62
CA VAL A 54 9.39 -1.76 9.14
C VAL A 54 8.96 -0.86 10.30
N HIS A 55 9.74 0.17 10.60
CA HIS A 55 9.37 1.14 11.64
C HIS A 55 8.42 2.19 11.05
N LEU A 56 7.25 2.35 11.68
CA LEU A 56 6.24 3.34 11.32
C LEU A 56 6.40 4.60 12.20
N LYS A 57 6.79 5.73 11.60
CA LYS A 57 7.01 7.00 12.32
C LYS A 57 5.98 8.06 11.94
N ASN A 58 5.75 8.98 12.88
CA ASN A 58 4.94 10.20 12.71
C ASN A 58 3.50 9.95 12.23
N LEU A 59 2.93 8.78 12.58
CA LEU A 59 1.54 8.48 12.29
C LEU A 59 0.63 9.46 13.02
N LYS A 60 -0.41 9.94 12.34
CA LYS A 60 -1.39 10.83 12.96
C LYS A 60 -2.19 10.07 14.01
N GLN A 61 -2.24 10.63 15.21
CA GLN A 61 -3.02 10.06 16.30
C GLN A 61 -4.50 9.97 15.93
N GLY A 62 -5.12 8.82 16.18
CA GLY A 62 -6.54 8.57 15.88
C GLY A 62 -6.86 8.31 14.40
N ALA A 63 -5.88 8.39 13.50
CA ALA A 63 -6.07 8.00 12.11
C ALA A 63 -5.96 6.48 11.93
N ARG A 64 -6.72 5.94 10.98
CA ARG A 64 -6.65 4.53 10.57
C ARG A 64 -5.87 4.43 9.28
N TYR A 65 -4.93 3.50 9.21
CA TYR A 65 -4.10 3.28 8.03
C TYR A 65 -4.36 1.89 7.41
N GLU A 66 -4.24 1.79 6.10
CA GLU A 66 -4.21 0.54 5.32
C GLU A 66 -2.77 0.25 4.90
N ALA A 67 -2.22 -0.90 5.27
CA ALA A 67 -0.96 -1.37 4.74
C ALA A 67 -1.22 -2.27 3.52
N ARG A 68 -0.62 -1.93 2.37
CA ARG A 68 -0.71 -2.70 1.13
C ARG A 68 0.68 -3.13 0.70
N VAL A 69 0.83 -4.40 0.36
CA VAL A 69 2.05 -4.95 -0.24
C VAL A 69 1.76 -5.17 -1.71
N CYS A 70 2.51 -4.50 -2.58
CA CYS A 70 2.40 -4.64 -4.02
C CYS A 70 3.66 -5.33 -4.56
N TRP A 71 3.51 -6.38 -5.34
CA TRP A 71 4.63 -7.12 -5.92
C TRP A 71 4.33 -7.61 -7.33
N ALA A 72 5.36 -8.02 -8.05
CA ALA A 72 5.22 -8.54 -9.40
C ALA A 72 4.54 -9.92 -9.41
N ALA A 73 3.55 -10.11 -10.29
CA ALA A 73 2.85 -11.40 -10.44
C ALA A 73 3.79 -12.56 -10.86
N THR A 74 4.96 -12.25 -11.41
CA THR A 74 6.00 -13.22 -11.77
C THR A 74 6.82 -13.71 -10.58
N ALA A 75 6.61 -13.16 -9.39
CA ALA A 75 7.26 -13.56 -8.15
C ALA A 75 6.22 -14.09 -7.14
N PRO A 76 5.63 -15.28 -7.39
CA PRO A 76 4.62 -15.87 -6.52
C PRO A 76 5.14 -16.03 -5.08
N SER A 77 4.54 -15.28 -4.18
CA SER A 77 4.92 -15.16 -2.78
C SER A 77 3.64 -15.01 -1.94
N ASP A 78 3.66 -15.56 -0.73
CA ASP A 78 2.58 -15.37 0.25
C ASP A 78 3.11 -14.56 1.42
N PHE A 79 2.27 -13.69 1.96
CA PHE A 79 2.66 -12.65 2.90
C PHE A 79 1.72 -12.58 4.10
N TRP A 80 2.30 -12.39 5.28
CA TRP A 80 1.57 -12.09 6.50
C TRP A 80 2.02 -10.77 7.08
N LEU A 81 1.07 -9.96 7.54
CA LEU A 81 1.32 -8.67 8.15
C LEU A 81 0.83 -8.67 9.59
N SER A 82 1.65 -8.15 10.50
CA SER A 82 1.31 -7.99 11.91
C SER A 82 1.90 -6.70 12.46
N VAL A 83 1.16 -6.01 13.32
CA VAL A 83 1.59 -4.74 13.92
C VAL A 83 1.97 -4.98 15.37
N HIS A 84 3.13 -4.45 15.76
CA HIS A 84 3.66 -4.54 17.11
C HIS A 84 3.93 -3.14 17.64
N SER A 85 3.41 -2.82 18.81
CA SER A 85 3.81 -1.64 19.56
C SER A 85 4.86 -2.02 20.60
N THR A 86 5.97 -1.29 20.64
CA THR A 86 6.88 -1.37 21.79
C THR A 86 6.38 -0.38 22.83
N SER A 87 5.80 -0.90 23.91
CA SER A 87 5.47 -0.11 25.09
C SER A 87 6.69 -0.12 26.01
N GLY A 88 7.76 0.54 25.57
CA GLY A 88 8.95 0.73 26.40
C GLY A 88 8.61 1.68 27.54
N ARG A 89 8.76 1.22 28.79
CA ARG A 89 8.66 2.05 29.99
C ARG A 89 9.92 2.93 30.11
N ASN A 90 10.12 3.79 29.14
CA ASN A 90 11.09 4.89 29.21
C ASN A 90 10.34 6.17 29.62
N GLU A 91 11.06 7.10 30.23
CA GLU A 91 10.52 8.30 30.90
C GLU A 91 9.70 9.24 30.00
N ASP A 92 9.73 9.03 28.67
CA ASP A 92 9.09 9.86 27.65
C ASP A 92 7.72 9.35 27.17
N GLY A 93 7.28 8.15 27.58
CA GLY A 93 5.93 7.62 27.29
C GLY A 93 5.59 7.43 25.80
N SER A 94 6.56 7.52 24.88
CA SER A 94 6.35 7.38 23.45
C SER A 94 6.23 5.91 23.03
N SER A 95 5.07 5.53 22.48
CA SER A 95 4.89 4.21 21.86
C SER A 95 5.46 4.21 20.45
N GLU A 96 6.45 3.36 20.17
CA GLU A 96 6.91 3.14 18.80
C GLU A 96 6.13 1.99 18.15
N LEU A 97 5.86 2.11 16.84
CA LEU A 97 5.03 1.17 16.12
C LEU A 97 5.82 0.51 14.99
N TYR A 98 5.80 -0.82 14.97
CA TYR A 98 6.51 -1.64 14.00
C TYR A 98 5.53 -2.50 13.20
N LEU A 99 5.72 -2.53 11.88
CA LEU A 99 5.05 -3.46 10.98
C LEU A 99 5.98 -4.63 10.71
N LYS A 100 5.57 -5.81 11.16
CA LYS A 100 6.21 -7.08 10.85
C LYS A 100 5.57 -7.67 9.61
N ILE A 101 6.39 -8.03 8.64
CA ILE A 101 6.01 -8.66 7.38
C ILE A 101 6.75 -9.99 7.28
N SER A 102 6.02 -11.09 7.12
CA SER A 102 6.61 -12.41 6.90
C SER A 102 6.34 -12.83 5.46
N ALA A 103 7.36 -13.30 4.75
CA ALA A 103 7.25 -13.68 3.34
C ALA A 103 7.75 -15.11 3.08
N ILE A 104 6.97 -15.87 2.30
CA ILE A 104 7.39 -17.18 1.77
C ILE A 104 7.52 -17.19 0.25
N ALA A 105 8.36 -18.09 -0.25
CA ALA A 105 8.37 -18.47 -1.65
C ALA A 105 7.23 -19.47 -1.93
N ALA A 106 6.24 -19.08 -2.73
CA ALA A 106 5.04 -19.87 -3.02
C ALA A 106 5.07 -20.47 -4.44
N TYR A 107 6.17 -21.13 -4.80
CA TYR A 107 6.32 -21.79 -6.11
C TYR A 107 7.14 -23.06 -6.03
N TYR A 108 7.03 -23.88 -7.08
CA TYR A 108 7.90 -25.02 -7.28
C TYR A 108 8.61 -24.86 -8.62
N THR A 109 9.91 -25.13 -8.65
CA THR A 109 10.72 -25.08 -9.87
C THR A 109 11.64 -26.29 -9.95
N THR A 110 12.01 -26.68 -11.16
CA THR A 110 13.01 -27.72 -11.41
C THR A 110 14.43 -27.25 -11.12
N ASN A 111 14.64 -25.94 -10.94
CA ASN A 111 15.94 -25.39 -10.58
C ASN A 111 16.23 -25.60 -9.08
N ALA A 112 17.13 -26.54 -8.77
CA ALA A 112 17.49 -26.91 -7.41
C ALA A 112 18.10 -25.75 -6.59
N THR A 113 18.78 -24.79 -7.23
CA THR A 113 19.38 -23.65 -6.53
C THR A 113 18.29 -22.71 -6.01
N LEU A 114 17.29 -22.39 -6.85
CA LEU A 114 16.15 -21.56 -6.46
C LEU A 114 15.25 -22.23 -5.41
N MET A 115 15.17 -23.57 -5.42
CA MET A 115 14.45 -24.34 -4.40
C MET A 115 15.18 -24.36 -3.04
N LYS A 116 16.50 -24.14 -3.01
CA LYS A 116 17.28 -24.07 -1.75
C LYS A 116 17.33 -22.66 -1.20
N THR A 117 17.55 -21.67 -2.07
CA THR A 117 17.69 -20.26 -1.69
C THR A 117 16.88 -19.42 -2.65
N PRO A 118 15.61 -19.12 -2.32
CA PRO A 118 14.79 -18.29 -3.19
C PRO A 118 15.29 -16.84 -3.16
N GLU A 119 15.25 -16.20 -4.32
CA GLU A 119 15.59 -14.78 -4.45
C GLU A 119 14.64 -13.90 -3.61
N PRO A 120 15.08 -12.73 -3.10
CA PRO A 120 14.18 -11.75 -2.48
C PRO A 120 13.04 -11.32 -3.42
N VAL A 121 11.89 -10.94 -2.87
CA VAL A 121 10.78 -10.36 -3.63
C VAL A 121 10.84 -8.84 -3.54
N LEU A 122 10.94 -8.16 -4.68
CA LEU A 122 10.81 -6.71 -4.70
C LEU A 122 9.34 -6.33 -4.48
N VAL A 123 9.08 -5.59 -3.41
CA VAL A 123 7.75 -5.12 -3.05
C VAL A 123 7.72 -3.61 -2.87
N ASP A 124 6.57 -3.03 -3.15
CA ASP A 124 6.21 -1.68 -2.75
C ASP A 124 5.22 -1.77 -1.58
N ILE A 125 5.66 -1.36 -0.40
CA ILE A 125 4.83 -1.26 0.81
C ILE A 125 4.22 0.13 0.82
N ILE A 126 2.89 0.21 0.83
CA ILE A 126 2.15 1.47 0.83
C ILE A 126 1.32 1.57 2.11
N LEU A 127 1.34 2.73 2.77
CA LEU A 127 0.52 3.02 3.94
C LEU A 127 -0.50 4.13 3.63
N ASP A 128 -1.74 3.78 3.37
CA ASP A 128 -2.80 4.73 2.99
C ASP A 128 -3.65 5.15 4.19
N GLU A 129 -3.92 6.44 4.36
CA GLU A 129 -4.79 6.99 5.41
C GLU A 129 -6.29 6.83 5.02
N PHE A 130 -7.07 6.13 5.84
CA PHE A 130 -8.53 6.03 5.70
C PHE A 130 -9.25 7.24 6.30
N LEU A 131 -10.25 7.75 5.58
CA LEU A 131 -11.21 8.74 6.08
C LEU A 131 -12.51 8.03 6.50
N LEU A 132 -13.01 8.31 7.71
CA LEU A 132 -14.26 7.76 8.28
C LEU A 132 -14.32 6.22 8.37
N GLY A 133 -13.17 5.54 8.33
CA GLY A 133 -13.09 4.08 8.42
C GLY A 133 -13.66 3.32 7.21
N ALA A 134 -14.01 4.02 6.12
CA ALA A 134 -14.66 3.43 4.94
C ALA A 134 -14.06 3.86 3.59
N LEU A 135 -13.50 5.08 3.46
CA LEU A 135 -13.03 5.58 2.15
C LEU A 135 -11.58 6.08 2.20
N PRO A 136 -10.73 5.75 1.21
CA PRO A 136 -9.38 6.28 1.12
C PRO A 136 -9.42 7.79 0.86
N ARG A 137 -8.53 8.56 1.50
CA ARG A 137 -8.52 10.03 1.42
C ARG A 137 -8.43 10.59 -0.01
N SER A 138 -7.81 9.86 -0.93
CA SER A 138 -7.71 10.21 -2.35
C SER A 138 -9.04 10.15 -3.11
N LEU A 139 -10.02 9.38 -2.61
CA LEU A 139 -11.34 9.28 -3.22
C LEU A 139 -12.18 10.55 -3.01
N LEU A 140 -11.81 11.41 -2.07
CA LEU A 140 -12.57 12.62 -1.77
C LEU A 140 -12.58 13.58 -2.96
N ASN A 141 -11.42 13.81 -3.59
CA ASN A 141 -11.32 14.65 -4.78
C ASN A 141 -12.11 14.08 -5.96
N VAL A 142 -12.07 12.76 -6.13
CA VAL A 142 -12.84 12.06 -7.17
C VAL A 142 -14.34 12.16 -6.91
N GLY A 143 -14.77 11.90 -5.68
CA GLY A 143 -16.17 12.00 -5.26
C GLY A 143 -16.72 13.42 -5.44
N PHE A 144 -15.95 14.44 -5.07
CA PHE A 144 -16.32 15.83 -5.31
C PHE A 144 -16.50 16.13 -6.80
N PHE A 145 -15.57 15.67 -7.65
CA PHE A 145 -15.66 15.86 -9.09
C PHE A 145 -16.92 15.19 -9.68
N ILE A 146 -17.24 13.97 -9.24
CA ILE A 146 -18.45 13.25 -9.69
C ILE A 146 -19.72 14.03 -9.32
N VAL A 147 -19.82 14.54 -8.10
CA VAL A 147 -20.99 15.33 -7.65
C VAL A 147 -21.13 16.61 -8.48
N LEU A 148 -20.03 17.31 -8.74
CA LEU A 148 -20.02 18.52 -9.56
C LEU A 148 -20.50 18.20 -10.98
N MET A 149 -19.94 17.17 -11.61
CA MET A 149 -20.32 16.75 -12.96
C MET A 149 -21.80 16.34 -13.03
N ALA A 150 -22.28 15.57 -12.06
CA ALA A 150 -23.69 15.19 -11.98
C ALA A 150 -24.61 16.41 -11.87
N SER A 151 -24.23 17.41 -11.07
CA SER A 151 -24.99 18.65 -10.89
C SER A 151 -25.05 19.47 -12.19
N VAL A 152 -23.93 19.58 -12.90
CA VAL A 152 -23.85 20.29 -14.19
C VAL A 152 -24.69 19.57 -15.25
N ALA A 153 -24.58 18.24 -15.36
CA ALA A 153 -25.36 17.45 -16.31
C ALA A 153 -26.87 17.57 -16.04
N TRP A 154 -27.28 17.50 -14.78
CA TRP A 154 -28.66 17.71 -14.36
C TRP A 154 -29.16 19.10 -14.74
N TYR A 155 -28.36 20.13 -14.47
CA TYR A 155 -28.72 21.52 -14.80
C TYR A 155 -28.89 21.73 -16.30
N LEU A 156 -27.94 21.25 -17.11
CA LEU A 156 -28.03 21.34 -18.58
C LEU A 156 -29.25 20.59 -19.12
N GLY A 157 -29.56 19.41 -18.57
CA GLY A 157 -30.77 18.66 -18.92
C GLY A 157 -32.05 19.47 -18.73
N ILE A 158 -32.21 20.11 -17.57
CA ILE A 158 -33.36 20.99 -17.30
C ILE A 158 -33.43 22.15 -18.29
N GLN A 159 -32.28 22.77 -18.61
CA GLN A 159 -32.26 23.92 -19.52
C GLN A 159 -32.64 23.54 -20.95
N ILE A 160 -32.18 22.39 -21.43
CA ILE A 160 -32.53 21.89 -22.77
C ILE A 160 -34.03 21.61 -22.87
N VAL A 161 -34.63 20.97 -21.85
CA VAL A 161 -36.08 20.71 -21.83
C VAL A 161 -36.87 22.04 -21.90
N LYS A 162 -36.50 23.02 -21.08
CA LYS A 162 -37.13 24.35 -21.09
C LYS A 162 -36.98 25.06 -22.44
N TRP A 163 -35.84 24.91 -23.11
CA TRP A 163 -35.62 25.48 -24.44
C TRP A 163 -36.51 24.84 -25.50
N ILE A 164 -36.68 23.52 -25.47
CA ILE A 164 -37.56 22.79 -26.40
C ILE A 164 -39.01 23.24 -26.20
N ASP A 165 -39.49 23.31 -24.96
CA ASP A 165 -40.84 23.77 -24.65
C ASP A 165 -41.08 25.21 -25.11
N ALA A 166 -40.08 26.09 -24.96
CA ALA A 166 -40.15 27.47 -25.41
C ALA A 166 -40.23 27.60 -26.93
N ILE A 167 -39.59 26.70 -27.69
CA ILE A 167 -39.69 26.67 -29.16
C ILE A 167 -41.06 26.14 -29.58
N ALA A 168 -41.52 25.03 -28.98
CA ALA A 168 -42.81 24.44 -29.30
C ALA A 168 -44.00 25.39 -29.02
N THR A 169 -43.93 26.15 -27.93
CA THR A 169 -44.96 27.15 -27.58
C THR A 169 -44.92 28.40 -28.46
N LYS A 170 -43.76 28.79 -29.02
CA LYS A 170 -43.66 29.88 -29.99
C LYS A 170 -44.28 29.53 -31.34
N GLU A 171 -44.10 28.30 -31.80
CA GLU A 171 -44.69 27.81 -33.05
C GLU A 171 -46.23 27.76 -32.98
N SER A 172 -46.79 27.27 -31.86
CA SER A 172 -48.25 27.18 -31.71
C SER A 172 -48.95 28.55 -31.73
N LYS A 173 -48.29 29.59 -31.21
CA LYS A 173 -48.84 30.95 -31.14
C LYS A 173 -48.87 31.64 -32.51
N THR A 174 -47.97 31.27 -33.41
CA THR A 174 -47.85 31.90 -34.75
C THR A 174 -48.83 31.31 -35.75
N LYS A 175 -49.32 30.08 -35.53
CA LYS A 175 -50.24 29.40 -36.45
C LYS A 175 -51.73 29.76 -36.26
N VAL A 176 -52.06 30.57 -35.25
CA VAL A 176 -53.44 30.94 -34.88
C VAL A 176 -53.75 32.42 -35.20
N THR A 177 -52.80 33.14 -35.80
CA THR A 177 -53.01 34.51 -36.35
C THR A 177 -53.00 34.44 -37.87
#